data_AF-A0A9Q1F779-F1
#
_entry.id   AF-A0A9Q1F779-F1
#
_cell.length_a   1.000
_cell.length_b   1.000
_cell.length_c   1.000
_cell.angle_alpha   90.00
_cell.angle_beta   90.00
_cell.angle_gamma   90.00
#
_symmetry.space_group_name_H-M   'P 1'
#
loop_
_entity.id
_entity.type
_entity.pdbx_description
1 polymer ?
#
loop_
_entity_poly.entity_id
_entity_poly.type
_entity_poly.pdbx_seq_one_letter_code
_entity_poly.pdbx_strand_id
1 'polypeptide(L)'
;MTSSPTTVTKPAFALLQQWRAQQEEVARLEAAMASRRQEEEDDRLRREQERDRARRTLQKEKVKQFYSEKQRRREEQEKKDQQRLEELRALMVEQARRDKERVQFREALLLEHKKEREAEALLRLEEEAEKRGHLEALRNKVAVIAEADPERMMGNTKAWQSRHQTGDEFVLQKPLYQLYSFTDRQIVSDPRVRIEQALREAGFHNSLYAREVLSAVPPPRLPRRDTESSIFKS
;
A
#
# COMPACT_ATOMS: atom_id res chain seq x y z
N MET A 1 122.46 -27.15 68.77
CA MET A 1 121.34 -26.33 68.27
C MET A 1 120.72 -27.05 67.08
N THR A 2 119.42 -27.31 67.18
CA THR A 2 118.43 -27.47 66.10
C THR A 2 118.76 -28.46 64.97
N SER A 3 118.33 -29.72 65.13
CA SER A 3 117.99 -30.59 64.01
C SER A 3 116.49 -30.82 63.96
N SER A 4 115.84 -30.20 62.98
CA SER A 4 114.43 -30.39 62.64
C SER A 4 114.24 -31.75 61.97
N PRO A 5 113.24 -32.57 62.33
CA PRO A 5 112.74 -33.60 61.43
C PRO A 5 111.54 -33.07 60.67
N THR A 6 111.82 -32.53 59.50
CA THR A 6 110.88 -32.40 58.39
C THR A 6 110.64 -33.79 57.83
N THR A 7 109.48 -34.39 58.08
CA THR A 7 109.02 -35.55 57.28
C THR A 7 107.52 -35.53 57.02
N VAL A 8 107.22 -35.17 55.76
CA VAL A 8 106.28 -35.83 54.85
C VAL A 8 104.78 -35.81 55.22
N THR A 9 104.08 -34.80 54.71
CA THR A 9 102.65 -34.87 54.32
C THR A 9 102.47 -34.30 52.90
N LYS A 10 103.25 -34.80 51.93
CA LYS A 10 103.18 -34.37 50.51
C LYS A 10 102.17 -35.11 49.60
N PRO A 11 101.62 -36.31 49.90
CA PRO A 11 100.75 -36.99 48.91
C PRO A 11 99.33 -36.43 48.83
N ALA A 12 98.78 -35.88 49.92
CA ALA A 12 97.40 -35.39 49.97
C ALA A 12 97.18 -34.06 49.23
N PHE A 13 98.17 -33.16 49.25
CA PHE A 13 98.08 -31.84 48.61
C PHE A 13 98.09 -31.91 47.07
N ALA A 14 98.91 -32.81 46.51
CA ALA A 14 98.97 -33.02 45.06
C ALA A 14 97.66 -33.61 44.51
N LEU A 15 97.06 -34.56 45.24
CA LEU A 15 95.76 -35.16 44.89
C LEU A 15 94.63 -34.11 44.89
N LEU A 16 94.64 -33.19 45.87
CA LEU A 16 93.67 -32.11 45.98
C LEU A 16 93.79 -31.09 44.83
N GLN A 17 95.01 -30.78 44.38
CA GLN A 17 95.21 -29.92 43.21
C GLN A 17 94.75 -30.56 41.91
N GLN A 18 95.04 -31.85 41.71
CA GLN A 18 94.52 -32.60 40.56
C GLN A 18 93.00 -32.66 40.55
N TRP A 19 92.38 -32.90 41.71
CA TRP A 19 90.92 -32.88 41.85
C TRP A 19 90.32 -31.51 41.55
N ARG A 20 90.92 -30.41 42.04
CA ARG A 20 90.47 -29.04 41.71
C ARG A 20 90.60 -28.73 40.22
N ALA A 21 91.71 -29.13 39.59
CA ALA A 21 91.91 -28.97 38.16
C ALA A 21 90.87 -29.76 37.35
N GLN A 22 90.56 -30.99 37.76
CA GLN A 22 89.49 -31.79 37.16
C GLN A 22 88.11 -31.15 37.35
N GLN A 23 87.81 -30.60 38.53
CA GLN A 23 86.55 -29.90 38.79
C GLN A 23 86.43 -28.60 37.97
N GLU A 24 87.51 -27.84 37.82
CA GLU A 24 87.53 -26.67 36.95
C GLU A 24 87.36 -27.04 35.47
N GLU A 25 87.98 -28.12 35.03
CA GLU A 25 87.82 -28.63 33.66
C GLU A 25 86.37 -29.06 33.40
N VAL A 26 85.77 -29.81 34.33
CA VAL A 26 84.35 -30.18 34.27
C VAL A 26 83.47 -28.95 34.24
N ALA A 27 83.68 -27.97 35.13
CA ALA A 27 82.90 -26.73 35.16
C ALA A 27 83.04 -25.91 33.88
N ARG A 28 84.23 -25.86 33.27
CA ARG A 28 84.45 -25.19 31.96
C ARG A 28 83.73 -25.92 30.83
N LEU A 29 83.75 -27.25 30.83
CA LEU A 29 83.04 -28.06 29.84
C LEU A 29 81.52 -27.93 29.99
N GLU A 30 81.00 -27.94 31.22
CA GLU A 30 79.58 -27.72 31.52
C GLU A 30 79.12 -26.32 31.11
N ALA A 31 79.92 -25.28 31.40
CA ALA A 31 79.64 -23.92 30.97
C ALA A 31 79.64 -23.80 29.43
N ALA A 32 80.61 -24.42 28.75
CA ALA A 32 80.65 -24.44 27.29
C ALA A 32 79.46 -25.19 26.66
N MET A 33 79.03 -26.31 27.27
CA MET A 33 77.82 -27.02 26.86
C MET A 33 76.54 -26.21 27.12
N ALA A 34 76.47 -25.49 28.25
CA ALA A 34 75.33 -24.64 28.58
C ALA A 34 75.23 -23.44 27.63
N SER A 35 76.33 -22.75 27.33
CA SER A 35 76.35 -21.65 26.36
C SER A 35 75.92 -22.10 24.97
N ARG A 36 76.42 -23.26 24.48
CA ARG A 36 75.98 -23.81 23.19
C ARG A 36 74.49 -24.12 23.15
N ARG A 37 73.94 -24.72 24.21
CA ARG A 37 72.50 -24.98 24.31
C ARG A 37 71.69 -23.69 24.33
N GLN A 38 72.15 -22.65 25.03
CA GLN A 38 71.47 -21.35 25.04
C GLN A 38 71.50 -20.68 23.67
N GLU A 39 72.65 -20.69 22.98
CA GLU A 39 72.78 -20.16 21.62
C GLU A 39 71.87 -20.90 20.62
N GLU A 40 71.80 -22.24 20.71
CA GLU A 40 70.91 -23.06 19.88
C GLU A 40 69.42 -22.74 20.10
N GLU A 41 69.00 -22.55 21.36
CA GLU A 41 67.62 -22.19 21.71
C GLU A 41 67.28 -20.75 21.29
N ASP A 42 68.21 -19.80 21.46
CA ASP A 42 68.05 -18.42 21.00
C ASP A 42 67.94 -18.35 19.47
N ASP A 43 68.75 -19.12 18.75
CA ASP A 43 68.68 -19.21 17.29
C ASP A 43 67.38 -19.87 16.81
N ARG A 44 66.89 -20.89 17.53
CA ARG A 44 65.57 -21.47 17.26
C ARG A 44 64.46 -20.43 17.45
N LEU A 45 64.48 -19.72 18.57
CA LEU A 45 63.50 -18.68 18.89
C LEU A 45 63.53 -17.55 17.84
N ARG A 46 64.73 -17.11 17.40
CA ARG A 46 64.87 -16.11 16.33
C ARG A 46 64.26 -16.58 15.02
N ARG A 47 64.54 -17.81 14.59
CA ARG A 47 63.96 -18.39 13.37
C ARG A 47 62.44 -18.52 13.44
N GLU A 48 61.90 -18.90 14.60
CA GLU A 48 60.46 -18.94 14.83
C GLU A 48 59.83 -17.54 14.76
N GLN A 49 60.45 -16.54 15.41
CA GLN A 49 60.00 -15.15 15.33
C GLN A 49 60.02 -14.60 13.91
N GLU A 50 61.05 -14.90 13.12
CA GLU A 50 61.14 -14.49 11.71
C GLU A 50 60.04 -15.14 10.86
N ARG A 51 59.79 -16.44 11.06
CA ARG A 51 58.69 -17.17 10.38
C ARG A 51 57.33 -16.57 10.75
N ASP A 52 57.11 -16.27 12.01
CA ASP A 52 55.87 -15.65 12.49
C ASP A 52 55.71 -14.23 11.92
N ARG A 53 56.77 -13.44 11.88
CA ARG A 53 56.76 -12.11 11.27
C ARG A 53 56.41 -12.20 9.79
N ALA A 54 57.04 -13.11 9.05
CA ALA A 54 56.77 -13.32 7.63
C ALA A 54 55.32 -13.80 7.38
N ARG A 55 54.78 -14.68 8.24
CA ARG A 55 53.38 -15.10 8.17
C ARG A 55 52.43 -13.92 8.44
N ARG A 56 52.73 -13.10 9.45
CA ARG A 56 51.92 -11.92 9.81
C ARG A 56 51.94 -10.86 8.72
N THR A 57 53.08 -10.59 8.08
CA THR A 57 53.16 -9.62 6.97
C THR A 57 52.33 -10.09 5.78
N LEU A 58 52.47 -11.34 5.37
CA LEU A 58 51.71 -11.93 4.27
C LEU A 58 50.20 -11.92 4.55
N GLN A 59 49.80 -12.24 5.79
CA GLN A 59 48.39 -12.17 6.17
C GLN A 59 47.86 -10.73 6.21
N LYS A 60 48.67 -9.77 6.69
CA LYS A 60 48.32 -8.35 6.66
C LYS A 60 48.16 -7.82 5.24
N GLU A 61 49.00 -8.24 4.31
CA GLU A 61 48.88 -7.89 2.88
C GLU A 61 47.61 -8.45 2.26
N LYS A 62 47.29 -9.73 2.49
CA LYS A 62 46.03 -10.35 2.04
C LYS A 62 44.81 -9.59 2.56
N VAL A 63 44.82 -9.21 3.84
CA VAL A 63 43.73 -8.44 4.45
C VAL A 63 43.61 -7.06 3.80
N LYS A 64 44.73 -6.37 3.56
CA LYS A 64 44.72 -5.07 2.85
C LYS A 64 44.13 -5.19 1.45
N GLN A 65 44.53 -6.21 0.69
CA GLN A 65 44.00 -6.48 -0.66
C GLN A 65 42.50 -6.77 -0.63
N PHE A 66 42.04 -7.59 0.32
CA PHE A 66 40.61 -7.86 0.47
C PHE A 66 39.79 -6.59 0.74
N TYR A 67 40.27 -5.72 1.64
CA TYR A 67 39.56 -4.48 1.93
C TYR A 67 39.60 -3.48 0.77
N SER A 68 40.71 -3.39 0.03
CA SER A 68 40.78 -2.52 -1.14
C SER A 68 39.85 -3.00 -2.26
N GLU A 69 39.80 -4.31 -2.54
CA GLU A 69 38.83 -4.87 -3.49
C GLU A 69 37.40 -4.64 -3.05
N LYS A 70 37.12 -4.80 -1.74
CA LYS A 70 35.79 -4.54 -1.18
C LYS A 70 35.38 -3.07 -1.34
N GLN A 71 36.31 -2.13 -1.16
CA GLN A 71 36.06 -0.72 -1.40
C GLN A 71 35.79 -0.45 -2.88
N ARG A 72 36.62 -0.97 -3.80
CA ARG A 72 36.42 -0.81 -5.25
C ARG A 72 35.04 -1.31 -5.69
N ARG A 73 34.62 -2.48 -5.22
CA ARG A 73 33.27 -3.02 -5.52
C ARG A 73 32.15 -2.14 -5.01
N ARG A 74 32.31 -1.51 -3.83
CA ARG A 74 31.33 -0.55 -3.29
C ARG A 74 31.26 0.70 -4.15
N GLU A 75 32.40 1.29 -4.49
CA GLU A 75 32.47 2.48 -5.34
C GLU A 75 31.89 2.22 -6.74
N GLU A 76 32.15 1.06 -7.33
CA GLU A 76 31.55 0.66 -8.61
C GLU A 76 30.03 0.53 -8.51
N GLN A 77 29.52 -0.04 -7.43
CA GLN A 77 28.08 -0.15 -7.20
C GLN A 77 27.46 1.24 -6.99
N GLU A 78 28.07 2.08 -6.18
CA GLU A 78 27.62 3.46 -5.94
C GLU A 78 27.58 4.26 -7.25
N LYS A 79 28.56 4.10 -8.14
CA LYS A 79 28.55 4.75 -9.46
C LYS A 79 27.41 4.24 -10.34
N LYS A 80 27.15 2.93 -10.35
CA LYS A 80 26.01 2.35 -11.10
C LYS A 80 24.68 2.87 -10.55
N ASP A 81 24.55 2.93 -9.23
CA ASP A 81 23.34 3.41 -8.56
C ASP A 81 23.13 4.90 -8.84
N GLN A 82 24.20 5.71 -8.85
CA GLN A 82 24.16 7.12 -9.24
C GLN A 82 23.73 7.31 -10.70
N GLN A 83 24.33 6.56 -11.64
CA GLN A 83 23.94 6.59 -13.05
C GLN A 83 22.47 6.23 -13.22
N ARG A 84 22.01 5.16 -12.55
CA ARG A 84 20.62 4.75 -12.60
C ARG A 84 19.68 5.81 -12.02
N LEU A 85 20.09 6.47 -10.95
CA LEU A 85 19.33 7.57 -10.34
C LEU A 85 19.21 8.77 -11.29
N GLU A 86 20.28 9.10 -12.01
CA GLU A 86 20.29 10.18 -13.01
C GLU A 86 19.36 9.87 -14.18
N GLU A 87 19.39 8.64 -14.71
CA GLU A 87 18.45 8.19 -15.74
C GLU A 87 16.99 8.35 -15.29
N LEU A 88 16.68 7.90 -14.07
CA LEU A 88 15.33 8.01 -13.52
C LEU A 88 14.92 9.47 -13.34
N ARG A 89 15.84 10.34 -12.87
CA ARG A 89 15.59 11.78 -12.76
C ARG A 89 15.30 12.40 -14.11
N ALA A 90 16.05 12.04 -15.16
CA ALA A 90 15.81 12.53 -16.51
C ALA A 90 14.43 12.13 -17.03
N LEU A 91 14.02 10.87 -16.82
CA LEU A 91 12.67 10.39 -17.18
C LEU A 91 11.57 11.16 -16.44
N MET A 92 11.76 11.41 -15.14
CA MET A 92 10.80 12.16 -14.33
C MET A 92 10.66 13.61 -14.80
N VAL A 93 11.77 14.25 -15.20
CA VAL A 93 11.74 15.62 -15.75
C VAL A 93 10.99 15.66 -17.08
N GLU A 94 11.24 14.71 -17.98
CA GLU A 94 10.51 14.61 -19.25
C GLU A 94 9.02 14.37 -19.05
N GLN A 95 8.66 13.49 -18.10
CA GLN A 95 7.27 13.25 -17.75
C GLN A 95 6.62 14.51 -17.16
N ALA A 96 7.31 15.20 -16.24
CA ALA A 96 6.81 16.44 -15.64
C ALA A 96 6.55 17.53 -16.70
N ARG A 97 7.41 17.63 -17.72
CA ARG A 97 7.19 18.55 -18.85
C ARG A 97 5.90 18.22 -19.60
N ARG A 98 5.71 16.95 -20.00
CA ARG A 98 4.49 16.51 -20.72
C ARG A 98 3.24 16.69 -19.87
N ASP A 99 3.33 16.38 -18.58
CA ASP A 99 2.24 16.52 -17.63
C ASP A 99 1.83 17.99 -17.47
N LYS A 100 2.82 18.89 -17.39
CA LYS A 100 2.58 20.35 -17.34
C LYS A 100 1.83 20.82 -18.59
N GLU A 101 2.29 20.46 -19.77
CA GLU A 101 1.63 20.82 -21.04
C GLU A 101 0.18 20.30 -21.09
N ARG A 102 -0.03 19.03 -20.69
CA ARG A 102 -1.38 18.44 -20.63
C ARG A 102 -2.30 19.15 -19.66
N VAL A 103 -1.80 19.53 -18.49
CA VAL A 103 -2.58 20.26 -17.48
C VAL A 103 -2.96 21.63 -18.02
N GLN A 104 -1.99 22.38 -18.56
CA GLN A 104 -2.24 23.71 -19.15
C GLN A 104 -3.27 23.64 -20.29
N PHE A 105 -3.19 22.63 -21.15
CA PHE A 105 -4.17 22.41 -22.22
C PHE A 105 -5.58 22.15 -21.67
N ARG A 106 -5.70 21.31 -20.63
CA ARG A 106 -6.99 21.03 -19.99
C ARG A 106 -7.56 22.25 -19.27
N GLU A 107 -6.72 23.03 -18.60
CA GLU A 107 -7.11 24.28 -17.97
C GLU A 107 -7.67 25.27 -19.00
N ALA A 108 -7.01 25.40 -20.16
CA ALA A 108 -7.49 26.24 -21.25
C ALA A 108 -8.85 25.77 -21.78
N LEU A 109 -9.02 24.46 -22.04
CA LEU A 109 -10.31 23.91 -22.48
C LEU A 109 -11.44 24.13 -21.47
N LEU A 110 -11.15 23.95 -20.18
CA LEU A 110 -12.14 24.19 -19.12
C LEU A 110 -12.53 25.67 -19.05
N LEU A 111 -11.58 26.58 -19.25
CA LEU A 111 -11.85 28.00 -19.29
C LEU A 111 -12.76 28.36 -20.47
N GLU A 112 -12.49 27.83 -21.66
CA GLU A 112 -13.32 28.07 -22.85
C GLU A 112 -14.74 27.54 -22.65
N HIS A 113 -14.90 26.29 -22.21
CA HIS A 113 -16.23 25.74 -21.89
C HIS A 113 -16.97 26.53 -20.82
N LYS A 114 -16.27 27.10 -19.84
CA LYS A 114 -16.89 27.95 -18.83
C LYS A 114 -17.43 29.23 -19.46
N LYS A 115 -16.66 29.89 -20.32
CA LYS A 115 -17.09 31.09 -21.05
C LYS A 115 -18.28 30.80 -21.97
N GLU A 116 -18.24 29.67 -22.70
CA GLU A 116 -19.36 29.24 -23.55
C GLU A 116 -20.65 29.07 -22.75
N ARG A 117 -20.58 28.39 -21.59
CA ARG A 117 -21.74 28.21 -20.70
C ARG A 117 -22.25 29.54 -20.15
N GLU A 118 -21.36 30.45 -19.79
CA GLU A 118 -21.74 31.80 -19.33
C GLU A 118 -22.44 32.59 -20.44
N ALA A 119 -21.93 32.53 -21.68
CA ALA A 119 -22.55 33.17 -22.83
C ALA A 119 -23.92 32.56 -23.17
N GLU A 120 -24.03 31.24 -23.19
CA GLU A 120 -25.31 30.54 -23.39
C GLU A 120 -26.33 30.89 -22.29
N ALA A 121 -25.88 30.99 -21.03
CA ALA A 121 -26.74 31.37 -19.93
C ALA A 121 -27.27 32.80 -20.08
N LEU A 122 -26.43 33.75 -20.52
CA LEU A 122 -26.84 35.12 -20.81
C LEU A 122 -27.88 35.17 -21.93
N LEU A 123 -27.64 34.46 -23.04
CA LEU A 123 -28.60 34.39 -24.15
C LEU A 123 -29.94 33.80 -23.71
N ARG A 124 -29.92 32.73 -22.90
CA ARG A 124 -31.15 32.15 -22.34
C ARG A 124 -31.91 33.12 -21.45
N LEU A 125 -31.20 33.91 -20.63
CA LEU A 125 -31.82 34.92 -19.78
C LEU A 125 -32.49 36.02 -20.61
N GLU A 126 -31.85 36.47 -21.70
CA GLU A 126 -32.42 37.43 -22.64
C GLU A 126 -33.68 36.86 -23.32
N GLU A 127 -33.60 35.66 -23.87
CA GLU A 127 -34.77 34.98 -24.48
C GLU A 127 -35.90 34.78 -23.48
N GLU A 128 -35.60 34.40 -22.23
CA GLU A 128 -36.60 34.26 -21.18
C GLU A 128 -37.25 35.60 -20.84
N ALA A 129 -36.47 36.69 -20.78
CA ALA A 129 -36.99 38.02 -20.55
C ALA A 129 -37.94 38.46 -21.68
N GLU A 130 -37.57 38.22 -22.94
CA GLU A 130 -38.41 38.49 -24.10
C GLU A 130 -39.69 37.65 -24.08
N LYS A 131 -39.58 36.34 -23.81
CA LYS A 131 -40.72 35.43 -23.67
C LYS A 131 -41.66 35.88 -22.56
N ARG A 132 -41.12 36.28 -21.40
CA ARG A 132 -41.91 36.81 -20.27
C ARG A 132 -42.62 38.09 -20.66
N GLY A 133 -41.93 39.05 -21.28
CA GLY A 133 -42.55 40.30 -21.75
C GLY A 133 -43.66 40.06 -22.78
N HIS A 134 -43.47 39.11 -23.69
CA HIS A 134 -44.50 38.72 -24.66
C HIS A 134 -45.73 38.09 -23.98
N LEU A 135 -45.51 37.17 -23.04
CA LEU A 135 -46.59 36.55 -22.27
C LEU A 135 -47.33 37.56 -21.40
N GLU A 136 -46.64 38.52 -20.79
CA GLU A 136 -47.26 39.62 -20.04
C GLU A 136 -48.14 40.50 -20.93
N ALA A 137 -47.67 40.85 -22.14
CA ALA A 137 -48.48 41.60 -23.10
C ALA A 137 -49.72 40.82 -23.55
N LEU A 138 -49.60 39.51 -23.80
CA LEU A 138 -50.75 38.64 -24.10
C LEU A 138 -51.71 38.54 -22.92
N ARG A 139 -51.17 38.38 -21.69
CA ARG A 139 -51.95 38.34 -20.47
C ARG A 139 -52.75 39.64 -20.32
N ASN A 140 -52.15 40.80 -20.55
CA ASN A 140 -52.85 42.07 -20.47
C ASN A 140 -53.95 42.22 -21.55
N LYS A 141 -53.76 41.64 -22.75
CA LYS A 141 -54.78 41.63 -23.81
C LYS A 141 -55.96 40.71 -23.53
N VAL A 142 -55.69 39.53 -22.96
CA VAL A 142 -56.70 38.48 -22.73
C VAL A 142 -57.27 38.50 -21.31
N ALA A 143 -56.64 39.23 -20.38
CA ALA A 143 -57.06 39.31 -18.99
C ALA A 143 -58.52 39.77 -18.91
N VAL A 144 -59.39 38.82 -18.59
CA VAL A 144 -60.78 39.09 -18.24
C VAL A 144 -60.75 39.68 -16.84
N ILE A 145 -61.02 40.98 -16.73
CA ILE A 145 -61.21 41.66 -15.46
C ILE A 145 -62.59 41.24 -14.96
N ALA A 146 -62.64 40.25 -14.09
CA ALA A 146 -63.83 39.83 -13.37
C ALA A 146 -63.60 40.03 -11.87
N GLU A 147 -64.66 40.38 -11.14
CA GLU A 147 -64.61 40.49 -9.69
C GLU A 147 -64.36 39.12 -9.05
N ALA A 148 -63.60 39.11 -7.96
CA ALA A 148 -63.27 37.88 -7.25
C ALA A 148 -64.54 37.35 -6.55
N ASP A 149 -65.09 36.26 -7.07
CA ASP A 149 -66.21 35.54 -6.47
C ASP A 149 -65.69 34.33 -5.65
N PRO A 150 -65.60 34.46 -4.32
CA PRO A 150 -65.06 33.41 -3.46
C PRO A 150 -65.97 32.17 -3.38
N GLU A 151 -67.28 32.33 -3.56
CA GLU A 151 -68.24 31.21 -3.52
C GLU A 151 -68.04 30.31 -4.75
N ARG A 152 -67.88 30.91 -5.93
CA ARG A 152 -67.54 30.18 -7.16
C ARG A 152 -66.16 29.53 -7.11
N MET A 153 -65.17 30.19 -6.50
CA MET A 153 -63.80 29.67 -6.39
C MET A 153 -63.72 28.45 -5.46
N MET A 154 -64.43 28.48 -4.33
CA MET A 154 -64.43 27.40 -3.35
C MET A 154 -65.48 26.31 -3.65
N GLY A 155 -66.40 26.58 -4.58
CA GLY A 155 -67.44 25.65 -4.99
C GLY A 155 -66.93 24.50 -5.87
N ASN A 156 -67.51 23.32 -5.69
CA ASN A 156 -67.24 22.18 -6.56
C ASN A 156 -67.62 22.49 -8.01
N THR A 157 -66.74 22.14 -8.96
CA THR A 157 -67.08 22.27 -10.38
C THR A 157 -68.17 21.26 -10.76
N LYS A 158 -68.97 21.58 -11.77
CA LYS A 158 -70.01 20.67 -12.31
C LYS A 158 -69.41 19.32 -12.73
N ALA A 159 -68.18 19.32 -13.24
CA ALA A 159 -67.45 18.10 -13.58
C ALA A 159 -67.09 17.25 -12.35
N TRP A 160 -66.65 17.88 -11.25
CA TRP A 160 -66.38 17.19 -9.99
C TRP A 160 -67.66 16.60 -9.38
N GLN A 161 -68.76 17.35 -9.40
CA GLN A 161 -70.08 16.86 -8.95
C GLN A 161 -70.55 15.65 -9.77
N SER A 162 -70.35 15.66 -11.09
CA SER A 162 -70.75 14.57 -11.98
C SER A 162 -69.88 13.31 -11.81
N ARG A 163 -68.58 13.48 -11.52
CA ARG A 163 -67.68 12.36 -11.19
C ARG A 163 -68.01 11.71 -9.85
N HIS A 164 -68.46 12.47 -8.86
CA HIS A 164 -68.94 11.89 -7.59
C HIS A 164 -70.29 11.17 -7.71
N GLN A 165 -71.10 11.48 -8.73
CA GLN A 165 -72.37 10.79 -9.00
C GLN A 165 -72.16 9.43 -9.69
N THR A 166 -71.07 9.27 -10.44
CA THR A 166 -70.64 7.97 -10.97
C THR A 166 -69.83 7.27 -9.87
N GLY A 167 -70.56 6.57 -9.00
CA GLY A 167 -70.07 5.95 -7.76
C GLY A 167 -69.09 4.78 -7.91
N ASP A 168 -68.14 4.85 -8.85
CA ASP A 168 -66.95 4.00 -8.78
C ASP A 168 -66.01 4.62 -7.75
N GLU A 169 -66.27 4.32 -6.47
CA GLU A 169 -65.31 4.55 -5.41
C GLU A 169 -64.01 3.83 -5.80
N PHE A 170 -62.99 4.61 -6.14
CA PHE A 170 -61.66 4.08 -6.40
C PHE A 170 -61.09 3.55 -5.08
N VAL A 171 -61.37 2.27 -4.79
CA VAL A 171 -60.76 1.57 -3.67
C VAL A 171 -59.31 1.32 -4.02
N LEU A 172 -58.39 2.03 -3.35
CA LEU A 172 -56.96 1.82 -3.50
C LEU A 172 -56.62 0.37 -3.13
N GLN A 173 -56.36 -0.46 -4.14
CA GLN A 173 -56.09 -1.88 -3.94
C GLN A 173 -54.73 -2.07 -3.27
N LYS A 174 -54.72 -2.69 -2.09
CA LYS A 174 -53.47 -3.06 -1.41
C LYS A 174 -52.80 -4.22 -2.16
N PRO A 175 -51.50 -4.11 -2.54
CA PRO A 175 -50.81 -5.19 -3.24
C PRO A 175 -50.63 -6.42 -2.34
N LEU A 176 -50.68 -7.62 -2.92
CA LEU A 176 -50.53 -8.89 -2.19
C LEU A 176 -49.09 -9.18 -1.75
N TYR A 177 -48.11 -8.43 -2.28
CA TYR A 177 -46.69 -8.56 -1.98
C TYR A 177 -46.01 -7.19 -2.02
N GLN A 178 -44.83 -7.09 -1.40
CA GLN A 178 -44.07 -5.85 -1.35
C GLN A 178 -43.36 -5.57 -2.68
N LEU A 179 -43.63 -4.41 -3.28
CA LEU A 179 -43.00 -3.92 -4.50
C LEU A 179 -42.01 -2.79 -4.16
N TYR A 180 -40.78 -2.89 -4.69
CA TYR A 180 -39.72 -1.88 -4.53
C TYR A 180 -39.36 -1.29 -5.89
N SER A 181 -40.26 -0.49 -6.45
CA SER A 181 -40.14 0.10 -7.79
C SER A 181 -40.48 1.59 -7.79
N PHE A 182 -39.85 2.36 -8.68
CA PHE A 182 -40.00 3.80 -8.78
C PHE A 182 -40.58 4.27 -10.12
N THR A 183 -40.75 3.36 -11.08
CA THR A 183 -41.21 3.70 -12.44
C THR A 183 -42.18 2.65 -12.96
N ASP A 184 -43.18 3.07 -13.73
CA ASP A 184 -44.22 2.21 -14.32
C ASP A 184 -43.62 1.05 -15.12
N ARG A 185 -42.54 1.31 -15.86
CA ARG A 185 -41.82 0.28 -16.62
C ARG A 185 -41.28 -0.84 -15.73
N GLN A 186 -40.83 -0.51 -14.52
CA GLN A 186 -40.33 -1.51 -13.56
C GLN A 186 -41.49 -2.36 -13.01
N ILE A 187 -42.64 -1.75 -12.77
CA ILE A 187 -43.85 -2.44 -12.30
C ILE A 187 -44.32 -3.46 -13.35
N VAL A 188 -44.49 -3.02 -14.60
CA VAL A 188 -44.97 -3.89 -15.69
C VAL A 188 -43.97 -5.01 -16.02
N SER A 189 -42.67 -4.78 -15.79
CA SER A 189 -41.65 -5.81 -16.02
C SER A 189 -41.72 -7.01 -15.08
N ASP A 190 -42.31 -6.84 -13.88
CA ASP A 190 -42.42 -7.92 -12.89
C ASP A 190 -43.56 -8.90 -13.28
N PRO A 191 -43.27 -10.20 -13.50
CA PRO A 191 -44.30 -11.18 -13.84
C PRO A 191 -45.36 -11.37 -12.76
N ARG A 192 -45.04 -11.09 -11.49
CA ARG A 192 -45.97 -11.22 -10.37
C ARG A 192 -47.13 -10.22 -10.45
N VAL A 193 -46.93 -9.05 -11.06
CA VAL A 193 -47.98 -8.04 -11.26
C VAL A 193 -49.07 -8.59 -12.18
N ARG A 194 -48.67 -9.25 -13.28
CA ARG A 194 -49.60 -9.86 -14.24
C ARG A 194 -50.41 -11.01 -13.63
N ILE A 195 -49.74 -11.85 -12.85
CA ILE A 195 -50.38 -12.98 -12.16
C ILE A 195 -51.34 -12.49 -11.09
N GLU A 196 -50.95 -11.47 -10.33
CA GLU A 196 -51.79 -10.87 -9.30
C GLU A 196 -53.05 -10.23 -9.89
N GLN A 197 -52.91 -9.52 -11.01
CA GLN A 197 -54.05 -8.97 -11.74
C GLN A 197 -55.01 -10.08 -12.20
N ALA A 198 -54.49 -11.16 -12.80
CA ALA A 198 -55.32 -12.29 -13.20
C ALA A 198 -56.03 -12.96 -12.02
N LEU A 199 -55.37 -13.07 -10.87
CA LEU A 199 -55.97 -13.60 -9.63
C LEU A 199 -57.05 -12.66 -9.07
N ARG A 200 -56.94 -11.35 -9.27
CA ARG A 200 -57.98 -10.37 -8.90
C ARG A 200 -59.19 -10.44 -9.83
N GLU A 201 -58.95 -10.50 -11.14
CA GLU A 201 -60.00 -10.66 -12.16
C GLU A 201 -60.78 -11.96 -11.92
N ALA A 202 -60.10 -13.03 -11.51
CA ALA A 202 -60.73 -14.30 -11.14
C ALA A 202 -61.29 -14.33 -9.70
N GLY A 203 -61.11 -13.27 -8.90
CA GLY A 203 -61.63 -13.17 -7.53
C GLY A 203 -60.84 -13.95 -6.45
N PHE A 204 -59.71 -14.57 -6.77
CA PHE A 204 -58.91 -15.41 -5.86
C PHE A 204 -57.82 -14.66 -5.07
N HIS A 205 -57.74 -13.34 -5.17
CA HIS A 205 -56.67 -12.53 -4.57
C HIS A 205 -56.45 -12.70 -3.05
N ASN A 206 -57.49 -13.04 -2.27
CA ASN A 206 -57.37 -13.26 -0.82
C ASN A 206 -57.17 -14.74 -0.43
N SER A 207 -57.05 -15.64 -1.40
CA SER A 207 -56.87 -17.08 -1.15
C SER A 207 -55.44 -17.43 -0.75
N LEU A 208 -55.27 -18.48 0.05
CA LEU A 208 -53.96 -19.09 0.32
C LEU A 208 -53.25 -19.50 -0.99
N TYR A 209 -54.04 -19.96 -1.96
CA TYR A 209 -53.56 -20.31 -3.30
C TYR A 209 -52.84 -19.15 -3.99
N ALA A 210 -53.42 -17.94 -3.93
CA ALA A 210 -52.79 -16.75 -4.53
C ALA A 210 -51.45 -16.44 -3.88
N ARG A 211 -51.33 -16.63 -2.56
CA ARG A 211 -50.09 -16.41 -1.81
C ARG A 211 -49.01 -17.42 -2.17
N GLU A 212 -49.37 -18.70 -2.28
CA GLU A 212 -48.44 -19.77 -2.67
C GLU A 212 -47.93 -19.56 -4.10
N VAL A 213 -48.82 -19.28 -5.05
CA VAL A 213 -48.47 -19.01 -6.45
C VAL A 213 -47.53 -17.82 -6.56
N LEU A 214 -47.85 -16.70 -5.89
CA LEU A 214 -47.01 -15.49 -5.94
C LEU A 214 -45.67 -15.66 -5.22
N SER A 215 -45.59 -16.54 -4.21
CA SER A 215 -44.31 -16.86 -3.55
C SER A 215 -43.39 -17.74 -4.40
N ALA A 216 -43.96 -18.58 -5.27
CA ALA A 216 -43.21 -19.48 -6.13
C ALA A 216 -42.55 -18.73 -7.32
N VAL A 217 -43.10 -17.57 -7.70
CA VAL A 217 -42.61 -16.79 -8.84
C VAL A 217 -41.49 -15.85 -8.39
N PRO A 218 -40.29 -15.94 -9.00
CA PRO A 218 -39.17 -15.08 -8.63
C PRO A 218 -39.36 -13.62 -9.13
N PRO A 219 -38.82 -12.62 -8.41
CA PRO A 219 -38.74 -11.25 -8.89
C PRO A 219 -37.85 -11.14 -10.15
N PRO A 220 -38.02 -10.09 -10.98
CA PRO A 220 -37.24 -9.90 -12.22
C PRO A 220 -35.73 -9.73 -11.97
N ARG A 221 -35.33 -9.32 -10.76
CA ARG A 221 -33.94 -9.34 -10.31
C ARG A 221 -33.87 -10.10 -9.01
N LEU A 222 -33.04 -11.14 -8.99
CA LEU A 222 -32.75 -11.88 -7.77
C LEU A 222 -32.06 -10.96 -6.75
N PRO A 223 -32.28 -11.19 -5.45
CA PRO A 223 -31.52 -10.50 -4.41
C PRO A 223 -30.02 -10.73 -4.62
N ARG A 224 -29.21 -9.74 -4.24
CA ARG A 224 -27.74 -9.87 -4.32
C ARG A 224 -27.28 -11.02 -3.41
N ARG A 225 -26.19 -11.67 -3.79
CA ARG A 225 -25.60 -12.82 -3.06
C ARG A 225 -25.40 -12.57 -1.56
N ASP A 226 -25.04 -11.34 -1.19
CA ASP A 226 -24.77 -10.94 0.19
C ASP A 226 -26.04 -10.71 1.03
N THR A 227 -27.22 -10.70 0.39
CA THR A 227 -28.54 -10.49 1.02
C THR A 227 -29.30 -11.80 1.24
N GLU A 228 -28.75 -12.94 0.80
CA GLU A 228 -29.35 -14.25 1.07
C GLU A 228 -29.21 -14.61 2.55
N SER A 229 -30.33 -14.71 3.27
CA SER A 229 -30.33 -15.26 4.63
C SER A 229 -30.23 -16.79 4.57
N SER A 230 -29.15 -17.35 5.11
CA SER A 230 -28.95 -18.81 5.20
C SER A 230 -29.83 -19.49 6.27
N ILE A 231 -30.68 -18.72 6.96
CA ILE A 231 -31.42 -19.14 8.15
C ILE A 231 -32.51 -20.18 7.83
N PHE A 232 -32.98 -20.25 6.58
CA PHE A 232 -34.09 -21.12 6.17
C PHE A 232 -33.72 -22.15 5.08
N LYS A 233 -32.42 -22.36 4.83
CA LYS A 233 -31.98 -23.45 3.93
C LYS A 233 -31.83 -24.74 4.76
N SER A 234 -32.92 -25.53 4.84
CA SER A 234 -32.93 -26.92 5.33
C SER A 234 -32.29 -27.86 4.30
#